data_AF-A0A925TSG2-F1
#
_entry.id   AF-A0A925TSG2-F1
#
_cell.length_a   1.000
_cell.length_b   1.000
_cell.length_c   1.000
_cell.angle_alpha   90.00
_cell.angle_beta   90.00
_cell.angle_gamma   90.00
#
_symmetry.space_group_name_H-M   'P 1'
#
loop_
_entity.id
_entity.type
_entity.pdbx_description
1 polymer ?
#
loop_
_entity_poly.entity_id
_entity_poly.type
_entity_poly.pdbx_seq_one_letter_code
_entity_poly.pdbx_strand_id
1 'polypeptide(L)'
;MTREKTSVAPAGDLIAPAPNTMSDKARRAKLIENLTAAMCIAGIVALFFRNLFFGEVVATNDVGTNDLLYLNLPLRALYGEALKQGELLQWMPFKYGGFPVFAEGEGGFLHPFNLIVWFLLPPVSAMNLTIIFHAA
;
A
#
# COMPACT_ATOMS: atom_id res chain seq x y z
N MET A 1 -23.56 77.81 -34.96
CA MET A 1 -24.85 77.10 -34.94
C MET A 1 -24.83 76.08 -36.08
N THR A 2 -24.44 74.85 -35.78
CA THR A 2 -24.59 73.71 -36.70
C THR A 2 -24.53 72.44 -35.85
N ARG A 3 -25.67 71.74 -35.76
CA ARG A 3 -25.85 70.45 -35.10
C ARG A 3 -25.41 69.36 -36.07
N GLU A 4 -24.59 68.40 -35.63
CA GLU A 4 -24.53 67.08 -36.28
C GLU A 4 -24.48 65.94 -35.26
N LYS A 5 -25.62 65.25 -35.23
CA LYS A 5 -25.91 63.82 -35.01
C LYS A 5 -24.93 62.95 -34.21
N THR A 6 -25.50 62.47 -33.10
CA THR A 6 -25.34 61.18 -32.42
C THR A 6 -24.84 60.02 -33.29
N SER A 7 -23.84 59.29 -32.80
CA SER A 7 -23.67 57.85 -33.06
C SER A 7 -23.05 57.21 -31.82
N VAL A 8 -23.88 56.51 -31.05
CA VAL A 8 -23.46 55.67 -29.93
C VAL A 8 -22.96 54.36 -30.55
N ALA A 9 -21.65 54.11 -30.48
CA ALA A 9 -21.09 52.82 -30.84
C ALA A 9 -21.44 51.78 -29.77
N PRO A 10 -21.84 50.54 -30.14
CA PRO A 10 -22.36 49.57 -29.19
C PRO A 10 -21.22 48.94 -28.39
N ALA A 11 -21.56 48.55 -27.17
CA ALA A 11 -20.76 47.67 -26.33
C ALA A 11 -20.48 46.35 -27.07
N GLY A 12 -19.33 46.28 -27.72
CA GLY A 12 -18.81 45.08 -28.36
C GLY A 12 -17.90 44.34 -27.40
N ASP A 13 -18.46 43.33 -26.73
CA ASP A 13 -17.81 42.07 -26.37
C ASP A 13 -16.34 42.13 -25.87
N LEU A 14 -16.17 42.54 -24.62
CA LEU A 14 -15.10 42.00 -23.77
C LEU A 14 -15.58 40.68 -23.15
N ILE A 15 -15.97 39.72 -23.98
CA ILE A 15 -16.16 38.35 -23.55
C ILE A 15 -14.75 37.77 -23.37
N ALA A 16 -14.43 37.42 -22.13
CA ALA A 16 -13.19 36.76 -21.74
C ALA A 16 -12.81 35.63 -22.73
N PRO A 17 -11.52 35.41 -23.04
CA PRO A 17 -11.14 34.28 -23.88
C PRO A 17 -11.72 33.00 -23.28
N ALA A 18 -12.52 32.28 -24.07
CA ALA A 18 -13.16 31.04 -23.67
C ALA A 18 -12.10 30.11 -23.06
N PRO A 19 -12.38 29.43 -21.93
CA PRO A 19 -11.44 28.53 -21.31
C PRO A 19 -11.10 27.44 -22.33
N ASN A 20 -9.84 27.41 -22.76
CA ASN A 20 -9.27 26.54 -23.79
C ASN A 20 -9.87 25.12 -23.74
N THR A 21 -10.95 24.88 -24.49
CA THR A 21 -11.60 23.56 -24.54
C THR A 21 -10.74 22.68 -25.43
N MET A 22 -9.86 21.91 -24.82
CA MET A 22 -9.06 20.89 -25.49
C MET A 22 -9.98 20.02 -26.37
N SER A 23 -9.72 19.94 -27.67
CA SER A 23 -10.50 19.13 -28.62
C SER A 23 -10.70 17.70 -28.08
N ASP A 24 -11.88 17.11 -28.27
CA ASP A 24 -12.19 15.74 -27.79
C ASP A 24 -11.14 14.69 -28.21
N LYS A 25 -10.53 14.88 -29.38
CA LYS A 25 -9.43 14.04 -29.86
C LYS A 25 -8.16 14.20 -29.02
N ALA A 26 -7.82 15.44 -28.66
CA ALA A 26 -6.69 15.76 -27.79
C ALA A 26 -6.94 15.30 -26.33
N ARG A 27 -8.18 15.39 -25.86
CA ARG A 27 -8.59 14.86 -24.55
C ARG A 27 -8.50 13.32 -24.49
N ARG A 28 -8.94 12.63 -25.55
CA ARG A 28 -8.80 11.16 -25.69
C ARG A 28 -7.33 10.74 -25.75
N ALA A 29 -6.49 11.44 -26.50
CA ALA A 29 -5.05 11.15 -26.57
C ALA A 29 -4.38 11.28 -25.19
N LYS A 30 -4.68 12.36 -24.46
CA LYS A 30 -4.19 12.58 -23.09
C LYS A 30 -4.68 11.50 -22.12
N LEU A 31 -5.93 11.05 -22.28
CA LEU A 31 -6.49 9.97 -21.45
C LEU A 31 -5.76 8.64 -21.71
N ILE A 32 -5.50 8.30 -22.98
CA ILE A 32 -4.76 7.09 -23.34
C ILE A 32 -3.33 7.16 -22.80
N GLU A 33 -2.66 8.31 -22.91
CA GLU A 33 -1.33 8.54 -22.35
C GLU A 33 -1.34 8.32 -20.82
N ASN A 34 -2.28 8.93 -20.10
CA ASN A 34 -2.42 8.78 -18.66
C ASN A 34 -2.73 7.33 -18.23
N LEU A 35 -3.62 6.64 -18.95
CA LEU A 35 -3.94 5.24 -18.70
C LEU A 35 -2.71 4.35 -18.94
N THR A 36 -1.95 4.63 -19.99
CA THR A 36 -0.71 3.89 -20.29
C THR A 36 0.31 4.11 -19.16
N ALA A 37 0.52 5.36 -18.74
CA ALA A 37 1.38 5.67 -17.61
C ALA A 37 0.92 4.98 -16.31
N ALA A 38 -0.39 5.02 -16.01
CA ALA A 38 -0.96 4.36 -14.84
C ALA A 38 -0.76 2.84 -14.89
N MET A 39 -0.95 2.21 -16.06
CA MET A 39 -0.70 0.77 -16.23
C MET A 39 0.79 0.44 -16.09
N CYS A 40 1.70 1.27 -16.61
CA CYS A 40 3.14 1.07 -16.42
C CYS A 40 3.52 1.13 -14.94
N ILE A 41 3.02 2.12 -14.20
CA ILE A 41 3.27 2.25 -12.76
C ILE A 41 2.69 1.05 -12.02
N ALA A 42 1.43 0.68 -12.30
CA ALA A 42 0.78 -0.48 -11.69
C ALA A 42 1.55 -1.78 -11.98
N GLY A 43 2.07 -1.94 -13.20
CA GLY A 43 2.90 -3.09 -13.58
C GLY A 43 4.22 -3.15 -12.81
N ILE A 44 4.91 -2.01 -12.63
CA ILE A 44 6.14 -1.94 -11.83
C ILE A 44 5.86 -2.28 -10.36
N VAL A 45 4.78 -1.75 -9.80
CA VAL A 45 4.34 -2.07 -8.43
C VAL A 45 4.03 -3.56 -8.31
N ALA A 46 3.28 -4.14 -9.25
CA ALA A 46 2.96 -5.57 -9.25
C ALA A 46 4.23 -6.45 -9.35
N LEU A 47 5.23 -6.03 -10.13
CA LEU A 47 6.51 -6.73 -10.23
C LEU A 47 7.33 -6.67 -8.94
N PHE A 48 7.28 -5.54 -8.23
CA PHE A 48 7.93 -5.39 -6.92
C PHE A 48 7.27 -6.27 -5.86
N PHE A 49 5.94 -6.28 -5.82
CA PHE A 49 5.13 -7.11 -4.91
C PHE A 49 4.84 -8.51 -5.46
N ARG A 50 5.62 -8.99 -6.45
CA ARG A 50 5.36 -10.30 -7.09
C ARG A 50 5.26 -11.44 -6.06
N ASN A 51 6.08 -11.38 -5.01
CA ASN A 51 6.16 -12.38 -3.96
C ASN A 51 4.81 -12.59 -3.25
N LEU A 52 3.96 -11.55 -3.18
CA LEU A 52 2.60 -11.63 -2.64
C LEU A 52 1.73 -12.61 -3.43
N PHE A 53 1.90 -12.66 -4.75
CA PHE A 53 1.11 -13.53 -5.64
C PHE A 53 1.60 -14.98 -5.66
N PHE A 54 2.87 -15.22 -5.28
CA PHE A 54 3.47 -16.56 -5.26
C PHE A 54 3.44 -17.23 -3.88
N GLY A 55 2.77 -16.62 -2.90
CA GLY A 55 2.68 -17.17 -1.54
C GLY A 55 4.01 -17.09 -0.77
N GLU A 56 4.89 -16.17 -1.18
CA GLU A 56 6.12 -15.87 -0.47
C GLU A 56 5.92 -14.66 0.44
N VAL A 57 6.74 -14.56 1.49
CA VAL A 57 6.73 -13.37 2.34
C VAL A 57 7.27 -12.19 1.53
N VAL A 58 6.63 -11.01 1.66
CA VAL A 58 7.05 -9.75 1.04
C VAL A 58 8.28 -9.22 1.80
N ALA A 59 9.39 -9.93 1.61
CA ALA A 59 10.69 -9.63 2.19
C ALA A 59 11.74 -9.76 1.10
N THR A 60 12.62 -8.75 1.00
CA THR A 60 13.81 -8.86 0.18
C THR A 60 14.84 -9.67 0.96
N ASN A 61 15.31 -10.78 0.39
CA ASN A 61 16.45 -11.49 0.96
C ASN A 61 17.68 -10.58 0.87
N ASP A 62 18.28 -10.26 2.01
CA ASP A 62 19.59 -9.63 2.03
C ASP A 62 20.68 -10.69 1.80
N VAL A 63 21.89 -10.25 1.45
CA VAL A 63 23.04 -11.13 1.22
C VAL A 63 23.50 -11.72 2.55
N GLY A 64 22.90 -12.85 2.94
CA GLY A 64 23.33 -13.66 4.09
C GLY A 64 22.18 -14.10 4.99
N THR A 65 21.52 -13.14 5.64
CA THR A 65 20.50 -13.40 6.68
C THR A 65 19.46 -12.30 6.70
N ASN A 66 18.18 -12.69 6.73
CA ASN A 66 17.03 -11.80 6.90
C ASN A 66 16.36 -12.10 8.26
N ASP A 67 16.44 -11.16 9.19
CA ASP A 67 15.83 -11.25 10.53
C ASP A 67 14.31 -11.48 10.50
N LEU A 68 13.62 -10.89 9.54
CA LEU A 68 12.20 -11.11 9.32
C LEU A 68 11.92 -12.60 9.03
N LEU A 69 12.70 -13.24 8.15
CA LEU A 69 12.49 -14.63 7.75
C LEU A 69 13.06 -15.65 8.73
N TYR A 70 14.21 -15.37 9.34
CA TYR A 70 14.90 -16.33 10.20
C TYR A 70 14.59 -16.17 11.69
N LEU A 71 14.21 -14.97 12.15
CA LEU A 71 13.89 -14.71 13.56
C LEU A 71 12.40 -14.49 13.78
N ASN A 72 11.79 -13.57 13.03
CA ASN A 72 10.41 -13.15 13.28
C ASN A 72 9.38 -14.17 12.77
N LEU A 73 9.52 -14.66 11.54
CA LEU A 73 8.56 -15.58 10.93
C LEU A 73 8.39 -16.89 11.73
N PRO A 74 9.45 -17.60 12.15
CA PRO A 74 9.29 -18.84 12.91
C PRO A 74 8.66 -18.60 14.29
N LEU A 75 9.05 -17.52 14.97
CA LEU A 75 8.50 -17.14 16.27
C LEU A 75 6.99 -16.84 16.16
N ARG A 76 6.60 -16.02 15.18
CA ARG A 76 5.19 -15.66 14.96
C ARG A 76 4.36 -16.83 14.43
N ALA A 77 4.95 -17.72 13.63
CA ALA A 77 4.29 -18.94 13.19
C ALA A 77 3.93 -19.84 14.38
N LEU A 78 4.89 -20.08 15.29
CA LEU A 78 4.60 -20.86 16.50
C LEU A 78 3.58 -20.16 17.41
N TYR A 79 3.66 -18.83 17.52
CA TYR A 79 2.66 -18.05 18.24
C TYR A 79 1.26 -18.20 17.64
N GLY A 80 1.15 -18.13 16.31
CA GLY A 80 -0.11 -18.34 15.58
C GLY A 80 -0.69 -19.73 15.78
N GLU A 81 0.14 -20.77 15.82
CA GLU A 81 -0.32 -22.12 16.15
C GLU A 81 -0.82 -22.24 17.59
N ALA A 82 -0.14 -21.62 18.56
CA ALA A 82 -0.63 -21.55 19.94
C ALA A 82 -1.96 -20.77 20.03
N LEU A 83 -2.09 -19.64 19.31
CA LEU A 83 -3.32 -18.86 19.26
C LEU A 83 -4.51 -19.69 18.76
N LYS A 84 -4.32 -20.49 17.72
CA LYS A 84 -5.36 -21.37 17.17
C LYS A 84 -5.78 -22.46 18.18
N GLN A 85 -4.91 -22.81 19.11
CA GLN A 85 -5.20 -23.72 20.23
C GLN A 85 -5.86 -23.00 21.43
N GLY A 86 -6.07 -21.68 21.34
CA GLY A 86 -6.62 -20.87 22.43
C GLY A 86 -5.58 -20.44 23.47
N GLU A 87 -4.31 -20.57 23.16
CA GLU A 87 -3.20 -20.24 24.06
C GLU A 87 -2.47 -18.97 23.61
N LEU A 88 -2.11 -18.15 24.59
CA LEU A 88 -1.15 -17.07 24.39
C LEU A 88 0.23 -17.59 24.76
N LEU A 89 1.08 -17.84 23.77
CA LEU A 89 2.43 -18.36 24.01
C LEU A 89 3.27 -17.33 24.77
N GLN A 90 3.54 -17.60 26.04
CA GLN A 90 4.30 -16.69 26.91
C GLN A 90 5.80 -16.99 26.89
N TRP A 91 6.16 -18.26 26.64
CA TRP A 91 7.53 -18.75 26.70
C TRP A 91 7.90 -19.51 25.43
N MET A 92 8.99 -19.08 24.78
CA MET A 92 9.53 -19.70 23.59
C MET A 92 10.67 -20.65 23.97
N PRO A 93 10.47 -21.99 23.93
CA PRO A 93 11.50 -22.93 24.38
C PRO A 93 12.67 -23.05 23.40
N PHE A 94 12.48 -22.67 22.13
CA PHE A 94 13.46 -22.90 21.06
C PHE A 94 14.42 -21.74 20.84
N LYS A 95 14.24 -20.61 21.54
CA LYS A 95 15.07 -19.41 21.40
C LYS A 95 15.95 -19.25 22.65
N TYR A 96 17.27 -19.28 22.47
CA TYR A 96 18.27 -19.09 23.54
C TYR A 96 18.11 -19.98 24.79
N GLY A 97 17.56 -21.20 24.64
CA GLY A 97 17.26 -22.09 25.77
C GLY A 97 15.99 -21.73 26.56
N GLY A 98 15.20 -20.77 26.05
CA GLY A 98 14.01 -20.25 26.68
C GLY A 98 13.99 -18.72 26.60
N PHE A 99 12.95 -18.15 26.00
CA PHE A 99 12.79 -16.71 25.86
C PHE A 99 11.36 -16.26 26.15
N PRO A 100 11.14 -15.24 27.01
CA PRO A 100 9.81 -14.69 27.25
C PRO A 100 9.31 -13.94 26.01
N VAL A 101 8.26 -14.45 25.36
CA VAL A 101 7.74 -13.93 24.08
C VAL A 101 7.37 -12.46 24.16
N PHE A 102 6.73 -12.04 25.26
CA PHE A 102 6.31 -10.64 25.44
C PHE A 102 7.47 -9.67 25.72
N ALA A 103 8.69 -10.16 25.94
CA ALA A 103 9.88 -9.31 26.08
C ALA A 103 10.54 -8.96 24.74
N GLU A 104 10.06 -9.51 23.61
CA GLU A 104 10.69 -9.33 22.30
C GLU A 104 10.57 -7.90 21.75
N GLY A 105 9.51 -7.17 22.12
CA GLY A 105 9.32 -5.77 21.77
C GLY A 105 8.81 -5.48 20.34
N GLU A 106 9.19 -6.28 19.35
CA GLU A 106 8.89 -6.03 17.92
C GLU A 106 7.76 -6.93 17.38
N GLY A 107 7.40 -7.98 18.11
CA GLY A 107 6.44 -9.00 17.68
C GLY A 107 4.98 -8.57 17.69
N GLY A 108 4.62 -7.54 18.47
CA GLY A 108 3.23 -7.05 18.56
C GLY A 108 2.23 -8.17 18.93
N PHE A 109 2.62 -9.10 19.79
CA PHE A 109 1.87 -10.34 20.06
C PHE A 109 0.49 -10.13 20.68
N LEU A 110 0.27 -8.99 21.33
CA LEU A 110 -1.03 -8.60 21.92
C LEU A 110 -1.74 -7.52 21.08
N HIS A 111 -1.22 -7.18 19.91
CA HIS A 111 -1.86 -6.20 19.03
C HIS A 111 -3.14 -6.82 18.43
N PRO A 112 -4.32 -6.18 18.56
CA PRO A 112 -5.59 -6.77 18.15
C PRO A 112 -5.62 -7.22 16.68
N PHE A 113 -5.05 -6.42 15.78
CA PHE A 113 -4.96 -6.80 14.37
C PHE A 113 -4.09 -8.04 14.17
N ASN A 114 -2.95 -8.14 14.88
CA ASN A 114 -2.05 -9.29 14.77
C ASN A 114 -2.73 -10.56 15.30
N LEU A 115 -3.41 -10.47 16.44
CA LEU A 115 -4.16 -11.60 16.99
C LEU A 115 -5.17 -12.15 15.97
N ILE A 116 -5.93 -11.28 15.30
CA ILE A 116 -6.92 -11.69 14.31
C ILE A 116 -6.26 -12.35 13.09
N VAL A 117 -5.25 -11.73 12.48
CA VAL A 117 -4.64 -12.27 11.26
C VAL A 117 -3.87 -13.56 11.53
N TRP A 118 -3.17 -13.67 12.65
CA TRP A 118 -2.40 -14.86 13.02
C TRP A 118 -3.29 -16.02 13.51
N PHE A 119 -4.48 -15.71 14.04
CA PHE A 119 -5.48 -16.72 14.36
C PHE A 119 -6.15 -17.30 13.10
N LEU A 120 -6.49 -16.46 12.13
CA LEU A 120 -7.30 -16.87 10.96
C LEU A 120 -6.50 -17.39 9.77
N LEU A 121 -5.25 -16.93 9.58
CA LEU A 121 -4.53 -17.14 8.33
C LEU A 121 -3.31 -18.06 8.46
N PRO A 122 -2.84 -18.66 7.35
CA PRO A 122 -1.54 -19.32 7.30
C PRO A 122 -0.40 -18.32 7.56
N PRO A 123 0.77 -18.80 8.06
CA PRO A 123 1.86 -17.93 8.50
C PRO A 123 2.35 -16.90 7.47
N VAL A 124 2.46 -17.29 6.20
CA VAL A 124 2.93 -16.37 5.14
C VAL A 124 1.93 -15.25 4.88
N SER A 125 0.64 -15.60 4.78
CA SER A 125 -0.43 -14.62 4.57
C SER A 125 -0.60 -13.70 5.77
N ALA A 126 -0.55 -14.24 6.99
CA ALA A 126 -0.59 -13.46 8.23
C ALA A 126 0.60 -12.50 8.32
N MET A 127 1.80 -12.96 7.98
CA MET A 127 3.00 -12.13 7.96
C MET A 127 2.88 -11.00 6.93
N ASN A 128 2.46 -11.29 5.70
CA ASN A 128 2.30 -10.27 4.65
C ASN A 128 1.28 -9.19 5.05
N LEU A 129 0.13 -9.59 5.60
CA LEU A 129 -0.84 -8.61 6.09
C LEU A 129 -0.32 -7.80 7.27
N THR A 130 0.45 -8.42 8.17
CA THR A 130 1.10 -7.71 9.28
C THR A 130 2.05 -6.64 8.73
N ILE A 131 2.89 -6.97 7.75
CA ILE A 131 3.84 -6.02 7.13
C ILE A 131 3.08 -4.89 6.44
N ILE A 132 2.12 -5.22 5.58
CA ILE A 132 1.36 -4.22 4.80
C ILE A 132 0.61 -3.26 5.74
N PHE A 133 0.00 -3.78 6.80
CA PHE A 133 -0.76 -2.96 7.74
C PHE A 133 0.11 -1.99 8.55
N HIS A 134 1.32 -2.40 8.95
CA HIS A 134 2.21 -1.54 9.74
C HIS A 134 3.12 -0.65 8.88
N ALA A 135 3.23 -0.94 7.58
CA ALA A 135 3.99 -0.12 6.62
C ALA A 135 3.17 1.01 5.98
N ALA A 136 1.84 0.94 6.07
CA ALA A 136 0.90 1.95 5.56
C ALA A 136 0.63 3.04 6.60
#